data_AF-G0TUK7-F1
#
_entry.id   AF-G0TUK7-F1
#
_cell.length_a   1.000
_cell.length_b   1.000
_cell.length_c   1.000
_cell.angle_alpha   90.00
_cell.angle_beta   90.00
_cell.angle_gamma   90.00
#
_symmetry.space_group_name_H-M   'P 1'
#
loop_
_entity.id
_entity.type
_entity.pdbx_description
1 polymer ?
#
loop_
_entity_poly.entity_id
_entity_poly.type
_entity_poly.pdbx_seq_one_letter_code
_entity_poly.pdbx_strand_id
1 'polypeptide(L)' 'MSNTPAIKCLQRLQKDYKDMLDDPIPYCVAAPVPENMLRWYFILTGPPGTSYAGG' A
#
# COMPACT_ATOMS: atom_id res chain seq x y z
N MET A 1 -11.55 -25.27 -0.90
CA MET A 1 -11.91 -24.11 -0.04
C MET A 1 -11.74 -22.86 -0.88
N SER A 2 -12.82 -22.17 -1.27
CA SER A 2 -12.72 -20.93 -2.03
C SER A 2 -12.34 -19.79 -1.07
N ASN A 3 -11.08 -19.36 -1.08
CA ASN A 3 -10.60 -18.21 -0.32
C ASN A 3 -11.05 -16.90 -0.97
N THR A 4 -12.36 -16.71 -1.12
CA THR A 4 -12.94 -15.48 -1.65
C THR A 4 -12.95 -14.43 -0.54
N PRO A 5 -12.27 -13.29 -0.69
CA PRO A 5 -12.27 -12.24 0.31
C PRO A 5 -13.68 -11.69 0.51
N ALA A 6 -14.00 -11.28 1.74
CA ALA A 6 -15.26 -10.57 1.99
C ALA A 6 -15.27 -9.26 1.19
N ILE A 7 -16.37 -8.97 0.49
CA ILE A 7 -16.50 -7.77 -0.37
C ILE A 7 -16.20 -6.47 0.40
N LYS A 8 -16.60 -6.39 1.67
CA LYS A 8 -16.32 -5.25 2.54
C LYS A 8 -14.81 -4.99 2.72
N CYS A 9 -13.99 -6.04 2.77
CA CYS A 9 -12.54 -5.92 2.86
C CYS A 9 -11.97 -5.30 1.58
N LEU A 10 -12.39 -5.79 0.41
CA LEU A 10 -11.95 -5.25 -0.88
C LEU A 10 -12.34 -3.77 -1.05
N GLN A 11 -13.56 -3.40 -0.68
CA GLN A 11 -14.01 -2.01 -0.74
C GLN A 11 -13.19 -1.09 0.17
N ARG A 12 -12.82 -1.56 1.36
CA ARG A 12 -11.94 -0.79 2.25
C ARG A 12 -10.57 -0.60 1.63
N LEU A 13 -9.94 -1.67 1.14
CA LEU A 13 -8.61 -1.59 0.51
C LEU A 13 -8.61 -0.70 -0.74
N GLN A 14 -9.68 -0.71 -1.53
CA GLN A 14 -9.81 0.18 -2.70
C GLN A 14 -9.90 1.65 -2.29
N LYS A 15 -10.67 1.92 -1.23
CA LYS A 15 -10.75 3.27 -0.67
C LYS A 15 -9.40 3.71 -0.12
N ASP A 16 -8.75 2.89 0.69
CA ASP A 16 -7.46 3.21 1.29
C ASP A 16 -6.39 3.43 0.22
N TYR A 17 -6.39 2.62 -0.84
CA TYR A 17 -5.48 2.81 -1.98
C TYR A 17 -5.71 4.15 -2.67
N LYS A 18 -6.97 4.53 -2.91
CA LYS A 18 -7.29 5.84 -3.46
C LYS A 18 -6.84 6.97 -2.55
N ASP A 19 -7.10 6.85 -1.25
CA ASP A 19 -6.71 7.86 -0.27
C ASP A 19 -5.17 8.01 -0.23
N MET A 20 -4.40 6.92 -0.42
CA MET A 20 -2.92 6.97 -0.56
C MET A 20 -2.43 7.63 -1.85
N LEU A 21 -3.20 7.58 -2.94
CA LEU A 21 -2.86 8.27 -4.19
C LEU A 21 -3.18 9.77 -4.10
N ASP A 22 -4.28 10.11 -3.43
CA ASP A 22 -4.73 11.48 -3.23
C ASP A 22 -3.86 12.20 -2.17
N ASP A 23 -3.44 11.50 -1.11
CA ASP A 23 -2.54 11.98 -0.05
C ASP A 23 -1.36 11.00 0.13
N PRO A 24 -0.28 11.15 -0.66
CA PRO A 24 0.87 10.26 -0.61
C PRO A 24 1.55 10.24 0.75
N ILE A 25 1.73 9.04 1.29
CA ILE A 25 2.43 8.83 2.57
C ILE A 25 3.91 9.18 2.39
N PRO A 26 4.48 10.11 3.19
CA PRO A 26 5.89 10.43 3.09
C PRO A 26 6.78 9.19 3.29
N TYR A 27 7.80 9.06 2.44
CA TYR A 27 8.81 8.00 2.50
C TYR A 27 8.29 6.56 2.30
N CYS A 28 7.03 6.40 1.89
CA CYS A 28 6.41 5.11 1.63
C CYS A 28 5.67 5.16 0.28
N VAL A 29 5.94 4.18 -0.57
CA VAL A 29 5.15 3.96 -1.79
C VAL A 29 4.60 2.54 -1.70
N ALA A 30 3.29 2.39 -1.84
CA ALA A 30 2.64 1.08 -1.81
C ALA A 30 1.60 0.97 -2.93
N ALA A 31 1.51 -0.20 -3.56
CA ALA A 31 0.51 -0.49 -4.57
C ALA A 31 0.11 -1.96 -4.55
N PRO A 32 -1.16 -2.29 -4.82
CA PRO A 32 -1.60 -3.66 -4.99
C PRO A 32 -1.00 -4.27 -6.26
N VAL A 33 -0.79 -5.57 -6.23
CA VAL A 33 -0.47 -6.36 -7.42
C VAL A 33 -1.71 -6.39 -8.32
N PRO A 34 -1.58 -6.23 -9.66
CA PRO A 34 -2.74 -6.14 -10.56
C PRO A 34 -3.70 -7.33 -10.45
N GLU A 35 -3.17 -8.52 -10.21
CA GLU A 35 -3.96 -9.75 -10.12
C GLU A 35 -4.62 -9.96 -8.75
N ASN A 36 -4.22 -9.24 -7.70
CA ASN A 36 -4.72 -9.47 -6.35
C ASN A 36 -4.60 -8.25 -5.42
N MET A 37 -5.74 -7.61 -5.14
CA MET A 37 -5.87 -6.48 -4.21
C MET A 37 -5.46 -6.79 -2.76
N LEU A 38 -5.31 -8.06 -2.38
CA LEU A 38 -4.82 -8.44 -1.04
C LEU A 38 -3.29 -8.59 -1.00
N ARG A 39 -2.60 -8.53 -2.14
CA ARG A 39 -1.15 -8.60 -2.22
C ARG A 39 -0.61 -7.27 -2.70
N TRP A 40 0.37 -6.74 -1.98
CA TRP A 40 0.91 -5.41 -2.23
C TRP A 40 2.42 -5.44 -2.34
N TYR A 41 2.94 -4.61 -3.22
CA TYR A 41 4.34 -4.20 -3.21
C TYR A 41 4.46 -2.88 -2.48
N PHE A 42 5.56 -2.70 -1.76
CA PHE A 42 5.87 -1.43 -1.13
C PHE A 42 7.37 -1.14 -1.16
N ILE A 43 7.70 0.14 -1.09
CA ILE A 43 9.04 0.67 -0.97
C ILE A 43 9.03 1.62 0.22
N LEU A 44 9.96 1.42 1.14
CA LEU A 44 10.26 2.36 2.21
C LEU A 44 11.59 3.01 1.92
N THR A 45 11.65 4.32 2.13
CA THR A 45 12.89 5.09 2.00
C THR A 45 13.25 5.66 3.36
N GLY A 46 14.52 5.65 3.73
CA GLY A 46 14.91 6.23 5.01
C GLY A 46 14.71 7.75 5.07
N PRO A 47 14.07 8.27 6.14
CA PRO A 47 13.87 9.71 6.30
C PRO A 47 15.20 10.48 6.44
N PRO A 48 15.22 11.76 6.05
CA PRO A 48 16.40 12.60 6.22
C PRO A 48 16.78 12.75 7.70
N GLY A 49 18.09 12.81 7.99
CA GLY A 49 18.58 12.94 9.36
C GLY A 49 18.57 11.64 10.18
N THR A 50 18.22 10.51 9.55
CA THR A 50 18.35 9.18 10.15
C THR A 50 19.53 8.41 9.56
N SER A 51 19.92 7.30 10.19
CA SER A 51 20.94 6.38 9.64
C SER A 51 20.51 5.69 8.35
N TYR A 52 19.25 5.80 7.95
CA TYR A 52 18.69 5.22 6.73
C TYR A 52 18.53 6.25 5.61
N ALA A 53 18.87 7.53 5.84
CA ALA A 53 18.68 8.59 4.85
C ALA A 53 19.33 8.23 3.49
N GLY A 54 18.53 8.23 2.42
CA GLY A 54 18.99 7.90 1.07
C GLY A 54 18.84 6.44 0.65
N GLY A 55 18.30 5.58 1.52
CA GLY A 55 18.01 4.17 1.27
C GLY A 55 17.53 3.49 2.53
#